data_AF-A0A973D2N3-F1
#
_entry.id   AF-A0A973D2N3-F1
#
_cell.length_a   1.000
_cell.length_b   1.000
_cell.length_c   1.000
_cell.angle_alpha   90.00
_cell.angle_beta   90.00
_cell.angle_gamma   90.00
#
_symmetry.space_group_name_H-M   'P 1'
#
loop_
_entity.id
_entity.type
_entity.pdbx_description
1 polymer ?
#
loop_
_entity_poly.entity_id
_entity_poly.type
_entity_poly.pdbx_seq_one_letter_code
_entity_poly.pdbx_strand_id
1 'polypeptide(L)'
;MSDPSLIFYRRLEDSPCGYIPGQQSNSIFIDPDSEPSEDQLNLLHLQGFRRSGRLIYRPQCPNCHACHSARIINTEFKPSKNQKRAIKHNQDLRLHWVEAKFLPEHYSLY
;
A
#
# COMPACT_ATOMS: atom_id res chain seq x y z
N MET A 1 7.82 24.59 -12.18
CA MET A 1 7.33 24.95 -10.84
C MET A 1 8.05 24.02 -9.89
N SER A 2 8.85 24.55 -8.98
CA SER A 2 9.61 23.74 -8.01
C SER A 2 8.63 23.04 -7.08
N ASP A 3 8.60 21.72 -7.14
CA ASP A 3 7.78 20.87 -6.29
C ASP A 3 8.17 21.14 -4.81
N PRO A 4 7.23 21.53 -3.93
CA PRO A 4 7.57 21.87 -2.56
C PRO A 4 8.23 20.68 -1.86
N SER A 5 9.34 20.94 -1.19
CA SER A 5 10.10 19.94 -0.46
C SER A 5 9.29 19.42 0.73
N LEU A 6 9.11 18.09 0.82
CA LEU A 6 8.45 17.46 1.96
C LEU A 6 9.36 17.42 3.18
N ILE A 7 8.83 17.82 4.33
CA ILE A 7 9.51 17.73 5.63
C ILE A 7 9.03 16.48 6.36
N PHE A 8 9.97 15.72 6.91
CA PHE A 8 9.70 14.48 7.64
C PHE A 8 10.03 14.61 9.12
N TYR A 9 9.13 14.11 9.95
CA TYR A 9 9.28 14.04 11.40
C TYR A 9 9.34 12.59 11.85
N ARG A 10 10.06 12.33 12.94
CA ARG A 10 10.10 11.03 13.62
C ARG A 10 9.81 11.23 15.10
N ARG A 11 9.14 10.28 15.75
CA ARG A 11 9.04 10.34 17.22
C ARG A 11 10.41 10.15 17.83
N LEU A 12 10.70 10.96 18.85
CA LEU A 12 11.97 10.91 19.58
C LEU A 12 12.13 9.57 20.30
N GLU A 13 11.06 9.08 20.92
CA GLU A 13 11.06 7.86 21.69
C GLU A 13 10.42 6.70 20.93
N ASP A 14 10.99 5.52 21.11
CA ASP A 14 10.39 4.27 20.66
C ASP A 14 9.29 3.84 21.63
N SER A 15 8.26 3.17 21.10
CA SER A 15 7.16 2.62 21.90
C SER A 15 7.04 1.11 21.68
N PRO A 16 6.54 0.33 22.65
CA PRO A 16 6.27 -1.09 22.46
C PRO A 16 5.45 -1.35 21.19
N CYS A 17 5.85 -2.36 20.42
CA CYS A 17 5.17 -2.72 19.18
C CYS A 17 3.78 -3.29 19.49
N GLY A 18 2.73 -2.68 18.92
CA GLY A 18 1.35 -3.14 19.10
C GLY A 18 1.01 -4.46 18.43
N TYR A 19 1.87 -4.98 17.53
CA TYR A 19 1.60 -6.22 16.78
C TYR A 19 2.54 -7.39 17.12
N ILE A 20 3.77 -7.10 17.55
CA ILE A 20 4.78 -8.13 17.80
C ILE A 20 5.29 -7.97 19.24
N PRO A 21 4.91 -8.87 20.15
CA PRO A 21 5.35 -8.81 21.55
C PRO A 21 6.88 -8.78 21.65
N GLY A 22 7.40 -7.97 22.58
CA GLY A 22 8.84 -7.84 22.84
C GLY A 22 9.61 -7.00 21.82
N GLN A 23 8.97 -6.50 20.77
CA GLN A 23 9.60 -5.59 19.80
C GLN A 23 9.30 -4.13 20.11
N GLN A 24 10.18 -3.24 19.66
CA GLN A 24 9.98 -1.79 19.68
C GLN A 24 9.46 -1.28 18.34
N SER A 25 8.76 -0.16 18.38
CA SER A 25 8.15 0.47 17.21
C SER A 25 8.29 1.98 17.21
N ASN A 26 8.47 2.54 16.01
CA ASN A 26 8.52 3.97 15.78
C ASN A 26 7.89 4.28 14.41
N SER A 27 7.62 5.54 14.13
CA SER A 27 6.99 5.99 12.89
C SER A 27 7.61 7.30 12.44
N ILE A 28 7.69 7.44 11.12
CA ILE A 28 7.97 8.70 10.46
C ILE A 28 6.67 9.27 9.92
N PHE A 29 6.56 10.60 9.91
CA PHE A 29 5.40 11.37 9.49
C PHE A 29 5.87 12.44 8.51
N ILE A 30 5.01 12.85 7.60
CA ILE A 30 5.22 14.12 6.91
C ILE A 30 4.58 15.24 7.72
N ASP A 31 4.98 16.48 7.47
CA ASP A 31 4.32 17.67 8.00
C ASP A 31 2.79 17.63 7.74
N PRO A 32 1.92 17.65 8.76
CA PRO A 32 0.47 17.66 8.60
C PRO A 32 -0.08 18.88 7.83
N ASP A 33 0.72 19.93 7.70
CA ASP A 33 0.38 21.13 6.93
C ASP A 33 0.95 21.09 5.50
N SER A 34 1.70 20.05 5.14
CA SER A 34 2.10 19.84 3.75
C SER A 34 0.92 19.44 2.87
N GLU A 35 0.92 19.95 1.64
CA GLU A 35 -0.03 19.60 0.58
C GLU A 35 0.72 18.90 -0.55
N PRO A 36 1.09 17.61 -0.37
CA PRO A 36 1.83 16.87 -1.38
C PRO A 36 1.03 16.76 -2.68
N SER A 37 1.72 16.90 -3.81
CA SER A 37 1.12 16.68 -5.13
C SER A 37 0.67 15.23 -5.31
N GLU A 38 -0.16 14.97 -6.33
CA GLU A 38 -0.61 13.60 -6.62
C GLU A 38 0.56 12.64 -6.87
N ASP A 39 1.57 13.10 -7.62
CA ASP A 39 2.78 12.33 -7.88
C ASP A 39 3.57 12.04 -6.59
N GLN A 40 3.71 13.04 -5.71
CA GLN A 40 4.34 12.86 -4.41
C GLN A 40 3.57 11.86 -3.54
N LEU A 41 2.24 11.95 -3.49
CA LEU A 41 1.39 11.01 -2.77
C LEU A 41 1.54 9.58 -3.32
N ASN A 42 1.57 9.42 -4.64
CA ASN A 42 1.79 8.13 -5.30
C ASN A 42 3.14 7.54 -4.92
N LEU A 43 4.21 8.35 -4.94
CA LEU A 43 5.55 7.92 -4.50
C LEU A 43 5.58 7.52 -3.02
N LEU A 44 4.96 8.32 -2.15
CA LEU A 44 4.85 8.03 -0.72
C LEU A 44 4.12 6.69 -0.47
N HIS A 45 3.00 6.45 -1.18
CA HIS A 45 2.27 5.19 -1.09
C HIS A 45 3.12 3.99 -1.53
N LEU A 46 3.86 4.11 -2.63
CA LEU A 46 4.79 3.08 -3.10
C LEU A 46 5.91 2.82 -2.08
N GLN A 47 6.33 3.84 -1.34
CA GLN A 47 7.27 3.72 -0.23
C GLN A 47 6.63 3.19 1.06
N GLY A 48 5.33 2.88 1.07
CA GLY A 48 4.63 2.29 2.20
C GLY A 48 4.11 3.30 3.23
N PHE A 49 4.10 4.60 2.90
CA PHE A 49 3.34 5.57 3.68
C PHE A 49 1.83 5.28 3.58
N ARG A 50 1.12 5.61 4.65
CA ARG A 50 -0.32 5.42 4.86
C ARG A 50 -0.91 6.77 5.20
N ARG A 51 -2.21 6.96 4.91
CA ARG A 51 -2.93 8.21 5.17
C ARG A 51 -4.12 7.97 6.09
N SER A 52 -4.23 8.76 7.15
CA SER A 52 -5.40 8.85 8.03
C SER A 52 -5.81 10.32 8.16
N GLY A 53 -6.84 10.73 7.40
CA GLY A 53 -7.20 12.14 7.28
C GLY A 53 -6.07 12.96 6.64
N ARG A 54 -5.55 13.95 7.38
CA ARG A 54 -4.39 14.78 6.97
C ARG A 54 -3.04 14.18 7.36
N LEU A 55 -3.02 13.15 8.22
CA LEU A 55 -1.78 12.54 8.69
C LEU A 55 -1.27 11.51 7.68
N ILE A 56 -0.06 11.70 7.16
CA ILE A 56 0.62 10.73 6.31
C ILE A 56 1.87 10.23 7.02
N TYR A 57 1.99 8.91 7.15
CA TYR A 57 2.97 8.27 8.03
C TYR A 57 3.39 6.88 7.58
N ARG A 58 4.55 6.41 8.02
CA ARG A 58 5.02 5.03 7.82
C ARG A 58 5.68 4.49 9.09
N PRO A 59 5.43 3.24 9.49
CA PRO A 59 6.22 2.59 10.52
C PRO A 59 7.69 2.51 10.12
N GLN A 60 8.58 2.99 10.98
CA GLN A 60 10.03 2.98 10.79
C GLN A 60 10.66 2.50 12.10
N CYS A 61 10.49 1.21 12.40
CA CYS A 61 11.02 0.61 13.61
C CYS A 61 12.57 0.52 13.54
N PRO A 62 13.28 0.55 14.69
CA PRO A 62 14.74 0.45 14.70
C PRO A 62 15.27 -0.86 14.13
N ASN A 63 14.63 -1.99 14.45
CA ASN A 63 15.14 -3.34 14.18
C ASN A 63 14.14 -4.24 13.42
N CYS A 64 13.09 -3.67 12.82
CA CYS A 64 11.99 -4.45 12.23
C CYS A 64 11.42 -3.79 10.97
N HIS A 65 11.12 -4.61 9.97
CA HIS A 65 10.47 -4.20 8.71
C HIS A 65 9.15 -4.93 8.44
N ALA A 66 8.57 -5.60 9.45
CA ALA A 66 7.39 -6.44 9.27
C ALA A 66 6.12 -5.65 8.90
N CYS A 67 6.09 -4.33 9.07
CA CYS A 67 4.92 -3.47 8.87
C CYS A 67 4.60 -3.21 7.39
N HIS A 68 4.11 -4.22 6.68
CA HIS A 68 3.58 -4.09 5.32
C HIS A 68 2.12 -3.61 5.33
N SER A 69 1.72 -2.81 4.33
CA SER A 69 0.36 -2.27 4.21
C SER A 69 -0.67 -3.34 3.86
N ALA A 70 -0.29 -4.34 3.05
CA ALA A 70 -1.08 -5.53 2.78
C ALA A 70 -0.16 -6.76 2.81
N ARG A 71 -0.69 -7.90 3.25
CA ARG A 71 -0.01 -9.19 3.19
C ARG A 71 -0.96 -10.19 2.54
N ILE A 72 -0.49 -10.90 1.51
CA ILE A 72 -1.24 -11.95 0.83
C ILE A 72 -0.50 -13.25 1.08
N ILE A 73 -1.14 -14.21 1.74
CA ILE A 73 -0.58 -15.56 1.94
C ILE A 73 -0.76 -16.34 0.64
N ASN A 74 0.20 -16.23 -0.29
CA ASN A 74 0.10 -16.90 -1.58
C ASN A 74 0.38 -18.41 -1.49
N THR A 75 1.18 -18.84 -0.51
CA THR A 75 1.70 -20.22 -0.39
C THR A 75 0.64 -21.21 0.05
N GLU A 76 -0.40 -20.74 0.72
CA GLU A 76 -1.49 -21.58 1.24
C GLU A 76 -2.70 -21.60 0.30
N PHE A 77 -2.67 -20.84 -0.78
CA PHE A 77 -3.80 -20.78 -1.71
C PHE A 77 -4.02 -22.12 -2.39
N LYS A 78 -5.19 -22.72 -2.15
CA LYS A 78 -5.65 -23.96 -2.80
C LYS A 78 -6.96 -23.69 -3.54
N PRO A 79 -6.99 -23.77 -4.88
CA PRO A 79 -8.20 -23.53 -5.64
C PRO A 79 -9.34 -24.49 -5.22
N SER A 80 -10.51 -23.94 -4.93
CA SER A 80 -11.72 -24.72 -4.67
C SER A 80 -12.17 -25.47 -5.92
N LYS A 81 -13.05 -26.47 -5.78
CA LYS A 81 -13.60 -27.21 -6.94
C LYS A 81 -14.23 -26.26 -7.97
N ASN A 82 -14.93 -25.22 -7.52
CA ASN A 82 -15.57 -24.24 -8.41
C ASN A 82 -14.52 -23.35 -9.11
N GLN A 83 -13.48 -22.91 -8.39
CA GLN A 83 -12.39 -22.15 -9.00
C GLN A 83 -11.63 -22.97 -10.05
N LYS A 84 -11.36 -24.25 -9.80
CA LYS A 84 -10.76 -25.15 -10.79
C LYS A 84 -11.61 -25.28 -12.05
N ARG A 85 -12.94 -25.40 -11.91
CA ARG A 85 -13.86 -25.42 -13.06
C ARG A 85 -13.84 -24.11 -13.84
N ALA A 86 -13.87 -22.97 -13.14
CA ALA A 86 -13.80 -21.66 -13.77
C ALA A 86 -12.50 -21.48 -14.55
N ILE A 87 -11.35 -21.84 -13.97
CA ILE A 87 -10.05 -21.80 -14.67
C ILE A 87 -10.07 -22.68 -15.92
N LYS A 88 -10.64 -23.88 -15.84
CA LYS A 88 -10.74 -24.79 -17.00
C LYS A 88 -11.63 -24.23 -18.11
N HIS A 89 -12.73 -23.55 -17.76
CA HIS A 89 -13.67 -23.01 -18.74
C HIS A 89 -13.10 -21.80 -19.49
N ASN A 90 -12.24 -21.01 -18.85
CA ASN A 90 -11.73 -19.74 -19.35
C ASN A 90 -10.27 -19.84 -19.84
N GLN A 91 -9.85 -21.00 -20.38
CA GLN A 91 -8.46 -21.20 -20.85
C GLN A 91 -8.14 -20.42 -22.13
N ASP A 92 -9.17 -20.02 -22.86
CA ASP A 92 -9.13 -19.18 -24.05
C ASP A 92 -8.86 -17.71 -23.73
N LEU A 93 -9.23 -17.25 -22.53
CA LEU A 93 -9.00 -15.87 -22.12
C LEU A 93 -7.51 -15.51 -22.06
N ARG A 94 -7.21 -14.25 -22.39
CA ARG A 94 -5.87 -13.66 -22.31
C ARG A 94 -5.95 -12.36 -21.52
N LEU A 95 -4.95 -12.14 -20.68
CA LEU A 95 -4.84 -10.92 -19.87
C LEU A 95 -3.76 -10.03 -20.46
N HIS A 96 -4.08 -8.74 -20.62
CA HIS A 96 -3.14 -7.72 -21.06
C HIS A 96 -3.20 -6.53 -20.10
N TRP A 97 -2.03 -6.03 -19.71
CA TRP A 97 -1.94 -4.81 -18.92
C TRP A 97 -2.11 -3.61 -19.84
N VAL A 98 -3.03 -2.71 -19.48
CA VAL A 98 -3.32 -1.48 -20.21
C VAL A 98 -3.18 -0.29 -19.28
N GLU A 99 -2.98 0.89 -19.86
CA GLU A 99 -2.94 2.13 -19.10
C GLU A 99 -4.29 2.37 -18.40
N ALA A 100 -4.25 2.89 -17.17
CA ALA A 100 -5.42 3.18 -16.37
C ALA A 100 -6.14 4.43 -16.91
N LYS A 101 -6.89 4.25 -18.00
CA LYS A 101 -7.71 5.29 -18.64
C LYS A 101 -9.19 4.94 -18.58
N PHE A 102 -10.03 5.97 -18.61
CA PHE A 102 -11.46 5.78 -18.75
C PHE A 102 -11.79 5.17 -20.11
N LEU A 103 -12.45 4.01 -20.09
CA LEU A 103 -12.95 3.32 -21.27
C LEU A 103 -14.43 3.00 -21.04
N PRO A 104 -15.34 3.45 -21.92
CA PRO A 104 -16.77 3.20 -21.78
C PRO A 104 -17.10 1.70 -21.66
N GLU A 105 -16.37 0.85 -22.38
CA GLU A 105 -16.53 -0.60 -22.30
C GLU A 105 -16.23 -1.15 -20.90
N HIS A 106 -15.14 -0.70 -20.25
CA HIS A 106 -14.83 -1.11 -18.88
C HIS A 106 -15.88 -0.62 -17.89
N TYR A 107 -16.38 0.61 -18.08
CA TYR A 107 -17.44 1.17 -17.24
C TYR A 107 -18.74 0.38 -17.35
N SER A 108 -19.06 -0.14 -18.54
CA SER A 108 -20.27 -0.93 -18.77
C SER A 108 -20.28 -2.31 -18.07
N LEU A 109 -19.14 -2.77 -17.53
CA LEU A 109 -19.03 -4.03 -16.79
C LEU A 109 -19.45 -3.91 -15.30
N TYR A 110 -19.67 -2.69 -14.81
CA TYR A 110 -20.09 -2.38 -13.43
C TYR A 110 -21.52 -1.87 -13.40
#